data_AF-Q7RKC2-F1
#
_entry.id   AF-Q7RKC2-F1
#
_cell.length_a   1.000
_cell.length_b   1.000
_cell.length_c   1.000
_cell.angle_alpha   90.00
_cell.angle_beta   90.00
_cell.angle_gamma   90.00
#
_symmetry.space_group_name_H-M   'P 1'
#
loop_
_entity.id
_entity.type
_entity.pdbx_description
1 polymer ?
#
loop_
_entity_poly.entity_id
_entity_poly.type
_entity_poly.pdbx_seq_one_letter_code
_entity_poly.pdbx_strand_id
1 'polypeptide(L)'
;DDIKKMKKKLKKKKMKKKTFRDVSAILERDELKAYFHYINSYVDVFYSNQNILNFHFIRLLNSIHCLNHLKKKRKRKLYIKKKIEKLEKTQQVEKENIQLKDDFCDESFSKPKVLILCPFRYICKEYVDILINMLSLIEVKNKNRFINEYDLPPEEKKNLKNMYIKKKQSFDYINLYRGNSDDCFRLGIKLFENEKKIQLYSPFYDSDILICSPLGLEIIIKEYKETEEKTNNIYNDDEYNSDDYELNDTENSAKKTNKKKKINTNNNKKKKLYEYDFLSSIEILVIDQIDIILMQNILTLKNVLNFINKPLLKWRNANINRIAKYAIDGYIKNYRQTIITSNIIDTNFISLIQMSNNYRSYLKLFIKNDDDTILLSVRNILKINQYFKKIECDDILKMKNQLIICIPTYIEYIRLYEILKKNDISFKGVNEYTTEKKRIKIQKLFKFEKINILLVTARLIYYERCTFKNANHVIFFSPPKFQFMYFELIKNITINSPNASSMCYYTKYHTYELERIEYQNNFFVYFFEKLLGSSSDFYIKTYVT
;
A
#
# COMPACT_ATOMS: atom_id res chain seq x y z
N ASP A 1 18.81 26.72 48.24
CA ASP A 1 18.02 25.74 47.44
C ASP A 1 18.19 25.77 45.91
N ASP A 2 18.84 26.78 45.35
CA ASP A 2 18.95 26.92 43.89
C ASP A 2 19.88 25.90 43.21
N ILE A 3 20.90 25.42 43.93
CA ILE A 3 21.77 24.33 43.46
C ILE A 3 21.00 22.99 43.37
N LYS A 4 20.07 22.73 44.30
CA LYS A 4 19.17 21.56 44.25
C LYS A 4 18.17 21.69 43.09
N LYS A 5 17.65 22.89 42.80
CA LYS A 5 16.81 23.17 41.62
C LYS A 5 17.57 23.01 40.30
N MET A 6 18.83 23.45 40.21
CA MET A 6 19.69 23.23 39.04
C MET A 6 20.02 21.75 38.83
N LYS A 7 20.39 21.00 39.88
CA LYS A 7 20.62 19.54 39.80
C LYS A 7 19.34 18.78 39.40
N LYS A 8 18.14 19.20 39.86
CA LYS A 8 16.85 18.66 39.39
C LYS A 8 16.55 19.01 37.92
N LYS A 9 16.85 20.24 37.46
CA LYS A 9 16.74 20.63 36.04
C LYS A 9 17.72 19.86 35.14
N LEU A 10 18.95 19.64 35.58
CA LEU A 10 19.96 18.84 34.88
C LEU A 10 19.60 17.35 34.86
N LYS A 11 19.07 16.78 35.95
CA LYS A 11 18.51 15.42 35.96
C LYS A 11 17.28 15.29 35.06
N LYS A 12 16.37 16.28 35.02
CA LYS A 12 15.25 16.32 34.06
C LYS A 12 15.72 16.46 32.61
N LYS A 13 16.79 17.23 32.32
CA LYS A 13 17.42 17.30 30.99
C LYS A 13 18.11 15.98 30.61
N LYS A 14 18.80 15.30 31.54
CA LYS A 14 19.40 13.97 31.33
C LYS A 14 18.34 12.87 31.16
N MET A 15 17.21 12.94 31.88
CA MET A 15 16.06 12.03 31.68
C MET A 15 15.37 12.29 30.34
N LYS A 16 15.22 13.56 29.91
CA LYS A 16 14.75 13.90 28.56
C LYS A 16 15.72 13.49 27.44
N LYS A 17 17.03 13.40 27.73
CA LYS A 17 18.01 12.81 26.80
C LYS A 17 17.91 11.28 26.76
N LYS A 18 17.66 10.60 27.89
CA LYS A 18 17.41 9.15 27.93
C LYS A 18 16.11 8.71 27.21
N THR A 19 15.14 9.61 27.02
CA THR A 19 13.93 9.31 26.24
C THR A 19 14.15 9.39 24.72
N PHE A 20 15.24 10.02 24.26
CA PHE A 20 15.78 9.75 22.92
C PHE A 20 16.57 8.45 23.02
N ARG A 21 15.86 7.32 22.89
CA ARG A 21 16.48 6.01 22.71
C ARG A 21 17.55 6.14 21.61
N ASP A 22 18.74 5.60 21.87
CA ASP A 22 19.86 5.56 20.92
C ASP A 22 19.37 5.04 19.56
N VAL A 23 19.17 5.96 18.62
CA VAL A 23 18.75 5.68 17.25
C VAL A 23 19.80 4.81 16.55
N SER A 24 21.07 4.93 16.95
CA SER A 24 22.18 4.06 16.57
C SER A 24 21.97 2.60 16.99
N ALA A 25 21.49 2.35 18.21
CA ALA A 25 21.24 0.99 18.69
C ALA A 25 20.13 0.27 17.90
N ILE A 26 19.20 1.01 17.28
CA ILE A 26 18.18 0.42 16.39
C ILE A 26 18.80 0.00 15.05
N LEU A 27 19.71 0.81 14.50
CA LEU A 27 20.44 0.48 13.27
C LEU A 27 21.42 -0.69 13.47
N GLU A 28 21.93 -0.85 14.69
CA GLU A 28 22.81 -1.95 15.07
C GLU A 28 22.12 -3.31 15.15
N ARG A 29 20.78 -3.36 15.11
CA ARG A 29 20.04 -4.61 15.03
C ARG A 29 20.45 -5.42 13.80
N ASP A 30 20.76 -6.69 14.03
CA ASP A 30 21.18 -7.60 12.97
C ASP A 30 20.11 -7.74 11.87
N GLU A 31 18.85 -7.51 12.19
CA GLU A 31 17.71 -7.48 11.27
C GLU A 31 17.90 -6.47 10.13
N LEU A 32 18.22 -5.21 10.47
CA LEU A 32 18.37 -4.14 9.49
C LEU A 32 19.69 -4.27 8.73
N LYS A 33 20.73 -4.80 9.38
CA LYS A 33 22.00 -5.14 8.73
C LYS A 33 21.80 -6.23 7.67
N ALA A 34 21.11 -7.32 8.03
CA ALA A 34 20.78 -8.41 7.12
C ALA A 34 19.93 -7.89 5.95
N TYR A 35 18.86 -7.14 6.24
CA TYR A 35 18.02 -6.49 5.24
C TYR A 35 18.84 -5.66 4.24
N PHE A 36 19.73 -4.79 4.74
CA PHE A 36 20.57 -3.96 3.89
C PHE A 36 21.61 -4.76 3.09
N HIS A 37 22.18 -5.82 3.68
CA HIS A 37 23.09 -6.72 2.99
C HIS A 37 22.41 -7.38 1.78
N TYR A 38 21.23 -7.96 1.99
CA TYR A 38 20.49 -8.64 0.92
C TYR A 38 20.02 -7.67 -0.17
N ILE A 39 19.54 -6.48 0.20
CA ILE A 39 19.17 -5.49 -0.81
C ILE A 39 20.37 -5.06 -1.65
N ASN A 40 21.56 -4.88 -1.06
CA ASN A 40 22.76 -4.56 -1.82
C ASN A 40 23.27 -5.67 -2.73
N SER A 41 22.86 -6.92 -2.47
CA SER A 41 23.16 -8.07 -3.34
C SER A 41 22.26 -8.16 -4.58
N TYR A 42 21.25 -7.28 -4.72
CA TYR A 42 20.27 -7.26 -5.82
C TYR A 42 19.36 -8.51 -5.90
N VAL A 43 19.22 -9.26 -4.81
CA VAL A 43 18.23 -10.33 -4.64
C VAL A 43 16.86 -9.71 -4.38
N ASP A 44 15.78 -10.37 -4.81
CA ASP A 44 14.43 -9.94 -4.47
C ASP A 44 14.17 -10.16 -2.97
N VAL A 45 13.64 -9.16 -2.27
CA VAL A 45 13.49 -9.22 -0.81
C VAL A 45 12.06 -8.96 -0.42
N PHE A 46 11.46 -9.90 0.32
CA PHE A 46 10.23 -9.67 1.07
C PHE A 46 10.56 -9.56 2.56
N TYR A 47 10.40 -8.37 3.13
CA TYR A 47 10.65 -8.08 4.54
C TYR A 47 9.34 -7.86 5.29
N SER A 48 9.00 -8.77 6.21
CA SER A 48 7.68 -8.80 6.85
C SER A 48 7.61 -8.19 8.25
N ASN A 49 8.70 -7.60 8.76
CA ASN A 49 8.79 -7.11 10.13
C ASN A 49 8.85 -5.59 10.23
N GLN A 50 8.10 -4.89 9.40
CA GLN A 50 8.06 -3.43 9.42
C GLN A 50 7.17 -2.93 10.56
N ASN A 51 7.80 -2.43 11.61
CA ASN A 51 7.18 -1.86 12.80
C ASN A 51 7.25 -0.32 12.78
N ILE A 52 6.45 0.29 13.67
CA ILE A 52 6.41 1.75 13.86
C ILE A 52 7.78 2.35 14.19
N LEU A 53 8.67 1.58 14.81
CA LEU A 53 10.00 2.06 15.20
C LEU A 53 11.03 1.95 14.06
N ASN A 54 10.87 1.00 13.14
CA ASN A 54 11.90 0.69 12.14
C ASN A 54 11.59 1.21 10.73
N PHE A 55 10.33 1.56 10.41
CA PHE A 55 9.95 1.95 9.05
C PHE A 55 10.78 3.13 8.51
N HIS A 56 11.14 4.08 9.37
CA HIS A 56 11.99 5.22 9.00
C HIS A 56 13.38 4.78 8.54
N PHE A 57 13.97 3.79 9.23
CA PHE A 57 15.26 3.23 8.85
C PHE A 57 15.15 2.41 7.56
N ILE A 58 14.08 1.63 7.40
CA ILE A 58 13.85 0.86 6.16
C ILE A 58 13.77 1.80 4.96
N ARG A 59 13.01 2.90 5.06
CA ARG A 59 12.95 3.94 4.01
C ARG A 59 14.30 4.59 3.74
N LEU A 60 15.08 4.85 4.78
CA LEU A 60 16.45 5.36 4.64
C LEU A 60 17.34 4.37 3.88
N LEU A 61 17.35 3.09 4.27
CA LEU A 61 18.13 2.04 3.62
C LEU A 61 17.71 1.83 2.16
N ASN A 62 16.41 1.82 1.89
CA ASN A 62 15.87 1.74 0.52
C ASN A 62 16.32 2.95 -0.31
N SER A 63 16.27 4.15 0.25
CA SER A 63 16.70 5.37 -0.42
C SER A 63 18.21 5.36 -0.71
N ILE A 64 19.04 4.90 0.24
CA ILE A 64 20.48 4.74 0.07
C ILE A 64 20.77 3.76 -1.06
N HIS A 65 20.10 2.61 -1.06
CA HIS A 65 20.28 1.59 -2.08
C HIS A 65 19.91 2.12 -3.48
N CYS A 66 18.75 2.78 -3.61
CA CYS A 66 18.30 3.39 -4.86
C CYS A 66 19.30 4.44 -5.38
N LEU A 67 19.77 5.34 -4.51
CA LEU A 67 20.78 6.34 -4.89
C LEU A 67 22.11 5.69 -5.29
N ASN A 68 22.58 4.69 -4.54
CA ASN A 68 23.83 3.99 -4.86
C ASN A 68 23.76 3.32 -6.24
N HIS A 69 22.63 2.66 -6.55
CA HIS A 69 22.38 2.08 -7.86
C HIS A 69 22.45 3.13 -8.98
N LEU A 70 21.77 4.26 -8.83
CA LEU A 70 21.82 5.37 -9.80
C LEU A 70 23.24 5.93 -9.97
N LYS A 71 24.00 6.08 -8.88
CA LYS A 71 25.41 6.53 -8.93
C LYS A 71 26.30 5.55 -9.68
N LYS A 72 26.15 4.24 -9.43
CA LYS A 72 26.89 3.18 -10.16
C LYS A 72 26.59 3.24 -11.67
N LYS A 73 25.32 3.41 -12.04
CA LYS A 73 24.89 3.57 -13.45
C LYS A 73 25.51 4.80 -14.11
N ARG A 74 25.48 5.95 -13.44
CA ARG A 74 26.07 7.19 -13.96
C ARG A 74 27.58 7.06 -14.18
N LYS A 75 28.30 6.47 -13.22
CA LYS A 75 29.74 6.19 -13.35
C LYS A 75 30.02 5.27 -14.54
N ARG A 76 29.23 4.20 -14.70
CA ARG A 76 29.34 3.28 -15.86
C ARG A 76 29.09 4.01 -17.19
N LYS A 77 28.04 4.82 -17.27
CA LYS A 77 27.72 5.63 -18.46
C LYS A 77 28.87 6.56 -18.85
N LEU A 78 29.46 7.24 -17.88
CA LEU A 78 30.60 8.15 -18.11
C LEU A 78 31.87 7.40 -18.55
N TYR A 79 32.13 6.22 -17.97
CA TYR A 79 33.24 5.36 -18.38
C TYR A 79 33.07 4.87 -19.83
N ILE A 80 31.87 4.39 -20.18
CA ILE A 80 31.55 3.90 -21.53
C ILE A 80 31.68 5.04 -22.53
N LYS A 81 31.10 6.21 -22.25
CA LYS A 81 31.23 7.39 -23.11
C LYS A 81 32.68 7.75 -23.40
N LYS A 82 33.55 7.81 -22.39
CA LYS A 82 35.00 8.05 -22.56
C LYS A 82 35.70 6.98 -23.38
N LYS A 83 35.24 5.72 -23.30
CA LYS A 83 35.82 4.60 -24.06
C LYS A 83 35.39 4.65 -25.53
N ILE A 84 34.12 4.98 -25.80
CA ILE A 84 33.60 5.20 -27.15
C ILE A 84 34.37 6.36 -27.81
N GLU A 85 34.55 7.49 -27.11
CA GLU A 85 35.35 8.64 -27.61
C GLU A 85 36.81 8.27 -27.95
N LYS A 86 37.40 7.26 -27.29
CA LYS A 86 38.74 6.76 -27.64
C LYS A 86 38.73 5.84 -28.87
N LEU A 87 37.69 5.01 -28.99
CA LEU A 87 37.48 4.14 -30.16
C LEU A 87 37.22 4.96 -31.42
N GLU A 88 36.43 6.04 -31.32
CA GLU A 88 36.22 7.02 -32.38
C GLU A 88 37.54 7.54 -32.95
N LYS A 89 38.46 7.98 -32.07
CA LYS A 89 39.77 8.52 -32.46
C LYS A 89 40.68 7.48 -33.11
N THR A 90 40.52 6.21 -32.79
CA THR A 90 41.36 5.13 -33.33
C THR A 90 40.80 4.53 -34.61
N GLN A 91 39.48 4.54 -34.81
CA GLN A 91 38.81 3.91 -35.96
C GLN A 91 38.31 4.90 -37.03
N GLN A 92 38.29 6.21 -36.77
CA GLN A 92 37.77 7.24 -37.69
C GLN A 92 36.32 6.98 -38.16
N VAL A 93 35.47 6.41 -37.30
CA VAL A 93 34.06 6.11 -37.61
C VAL A 93 33.13 7.03 -36.81
N GLU A 94 32.01 7.43 -37.42
CA GLU A 94 30.94 8.16 -36.74
C GLU A 94 30.25 7.33 -35.65
N LYS A 95 29.70 8.01 -34.63
CA LYS A 95 29.18 7.42 -33.38
C LYS A 95 28.11 6.34 -33.55
N GLU A 96 27.37 6.36 -34.65
CA GLU A 96 26.18 5.53 -34.86
C GLU A 96 26.51 4.16 -35.48
N ASN A 97 27.69 4.02 -36.08
CA ASN A 97 28.09 2.84 -36.86
C ASN A 97 29.06 1.90 -36.11
N ILE A 98 29.40 2.21 -34.85
CA ILE A 98 30.25 1.34 -34.04
C ILE A 98 29.38 0.23 -33.45
N GLN A 99 29.58 -1.00 -33.92
CA GLN A 99 28.97 -2.18 -33.30
C GLN A 99 29.66 -2.45 -31.96
N LEU A 100 29.02 -2.02 -30.88
CA LEU A 100 29.53 -2.21 -29.52
C LEU A 100 29.35 -3.67 -29.11
N LYS A 101 30.35 -4.22 -28.41
CA LYS A 101 30.14 -5.47 -27.66
C LYS A 101 29.04 -5.24 -26.63
N ASP A 102 28.26 -6.28 -26.34
CA ASP A 102 27.10 -6.20 -25.42
C ASP A 102 27.46 -5.59 -24.06
N ASP A 103 28.71 -5.76 -23.59
CA ASP A 103 29.22 -5.17 -22.35
C ASP A 103 29.24 -3.63 -22.31
N PHE A 104 29.30 -2.98 -23.48
CA PHE A 104 29.37 -1.52 -23.63
C PHE A 104 28.02 -0.87 -23.96
N CYS A 105 26.94 -1.64 -24.01
CA CYS A 105 25.59 -1.09 -24.12
C CYS A 105 25.21 -0.35 -22.83
N ASP A 106 24.83 0.92 -22.94
CA ASP A 106 24.54 1.81 -21.81
C ASP A 106 23.19 2.54 -21.91
N GLU A 107 22.51 2.43 -23.06
CA GLU A 107 21.17 2.98 -23.25
C GLU A 107 20.08 1.98 -22.86
N SER A 108 18.90 2.51 -22.58
CA SER A 108 17.71 1.76 -22.25
C SER A 108 16.48 2.44 -22.84
N PHE A 109 15.41 1.67 -23.01
CA PHE A 109 14.16 2.12 -23.59
C PHE A 109 13.55 3.34 -22.89
N SER A 110 13.65 3.40 -21.57
CA SER A 110 13.22 4.54 -20.77
C SER A 110 14.30 4.96 -19.78
N LYS A 111 14.26 6.25 -19.40
CA LYS A 111 15.19 6.81 -18.42
C LYS A 111 14.90 6.38 -16.98
N PRO A 112 13.63 6.27 -16.51
CA PRO A 112 13.36 5.82 -15.15
C PRO A 112 13.98 4.46 -14.85
N LYS A 113 14.75 4.38 -13.76
CA LYS A 113 15.38 3.14 -13.29
C LYS A 113 14.81 2.62 -11.99
N VAL A 114 14.33 3.53 -11.16
CA VAL A 114 13.78 3.22 -9.84
C VAL A 114 12.31 3.59 -9.81
N LEU A 115 11.48 2.64 -9.40
CA LEU A 115 10.07 2.86 -9.11
C LEU A 115 9.81 2.54 -7.63
N ILE A 116 9.29 3.51 -6.90
CA ILE A 116 8.83 3.35 -5.52
C ILE A 116 7.31 3.48 -5.50
N LEU A 117 6.64 2.40 -5.11
CA LEU A 117 5.21 2.35 -4.86
C LEU A 117 4.97 2.48 -3.35
N CYS A 118 4.20 3.48 -2.95
CA CYS A 118 3.84 3.67 -1.54
C CYS A 118 2.38 4.15 -1.41
N PRO A 119 1.70 3.86 -0.28
CA PRO A 119 0.25 4.03 -0.19
C PRO A 119 -0.21 5.48 -0.05
N PHE A 120 0.57 6.38 0.56
CA PHE A 120 0.13 7.73 0.92
C PHE A 120 1.14 8.82 0.55
N ARG A 121 0.65 10.04 0.28
CA ARG A 121 1.50 11.22 -0.02
C ARG A 121 2.53 11.50 1.06
N TYR A 122 2.19 11.37 2.34
CA TYR A 122 3.17 11.64 3.40
C TYR A 122 4.39 10.70 3.34
N ILE A 123 4.21 9.46 2.86
CA ILE A 123 5.32 8.50 2.71
C ILE A 123 6.21 8.91 1.54
N CYS A 124 5.60 9.33 0.43
CA CYS A 124 6.33 9.93 -0.69
C CYS A 124 7.14 11.15 -0.22
N LYS A 125 6.56 12.00 0.64
CA LYS A 125 7.25 13.13 1.25
C LYS A 125 8.47 12.70 2.05
N GLU A 126 8.36 11.67 2.87
CA GLU A 126 9.50 11.15 3.63
C GLU A 126 10.62 10.64 2.73
N TYR A 127 10.30 9.89 1.67
CA TYR A 127 11.32 9.49 0.69
C TYR A 127 12.01 10.70 0.07
N VAL A 128 11.25 11.72 -0.36
CA VAL A 128 11.80 12.94 -0.94
C VAL A 128 12.67 13.72 0.06
N ASP A 129 12.21 13.87 1.31
CA ASP A 129 12.96 14.54 2.36
C ASP A 129 14.28 13.80 2.67
N ILE A 130 14.24 12.47 2.73
CA ILE A 130 15.44 11.63 2.88
C ILE A 130 16.41 11.83 1.70
N LEU A 131 15.90 11.79 0.47
CA LEU A 131 16.73 11.99 -0.74
C LEU A 131 17.38 13.39 -0.76
N ILE A 132 16.62 14.44 -0.40
CA ILE A 132 17.12 15.81 -0.32
C ILE A 132 18.21 15.94 0.74
N ASN A 133 18.00 15.36 1.93
CA ASN A 133 18.95 15.41 3.03
C ASN A 133 20.25 14.65 2.72
N MET A 134 20.17 13.53 1.99
CA MET A 134 21.34 12.73 1.63
C MET A 134 22.21 13.36 0.53
N LEU A 135 21.63 14.16 -0.36
CA LEU A 135 22.33 14.71 -1.53
C LEU A 135 22.93 16.10 -1.29
N SER A 136 22.81 16.67 -0.08
CA SER A 136 23.35 17.99 0.31
C SER A 136 23.20 19.06 -0.79
N LEU A 137 21.96 19.22 -1.26
CA LEU A 137 21.62 19.95 -2.47
C LEU A 137 21.78 21.46 -2.33
N ILE A 138 22.16 22.10 -3.43
CA ILE A 138 22.21 23.57 -3.57
C ILE A 138 20.85 24.11 -4.03
N GLU A 139 20.17 23.41 -4.94
CA GLU A 139 18.90 23.89 -5.52
C GLU A 139 17.88 22.74 -5.67
N VAL A 140 16.65 22.97 -5.21
CA VAL A 140 15.52 22.04 -5.40
C VAL A 140 14.42 22.76 -6.16
N LYS A 141 14.25 22.43 -7.44
CA LYS A 141 13.19 23.01 -8.29
C LYS A 141 11.83 22.44 -7.89
N ASN A 142 10.80 23.30 -7.92
CA ASN A 142 9.40 22.99 -7.59
C ASN A 142 9.14 22.54 -6.13
N LYS A 143 10.05 22.83 -5.19
CA LYS A 143 9.88 22.48 -3.77
C LYS A 143 8.62 23.07 -3.14
N ASN A 144 8.29 24.33 -3.44
CA ASN A 144 7.12 25.00 -2.86
C ASN A 144 5.81 24.33 -3.29
N ARG A 145 5.69 23.99 -4.58
CA ARG A 145 4.56 23.21 -5.09
C ARG A 145 4.47 21.85 -4.38
N PHE A 146 5.60 21.18 -4.18
CA PHE A 146 5.65 19.89 -3.50
C PHE A 146 5.14 19.97 -2.05
N ILE A 147 5.63 20.93 -1.28
CA ILE A 147 5.22 21.11 0.12
C ILE A 147 3.72 21.39 0.21
N ASN A 148 3.17 22.22 -0.67
CA ASN A 148 1.73 22.55 -0.65
C ASN A 148 0.83 21.35 -0.96
N GLU A 149 1.29 20.41 -1.80
CA GLU A 149 0.49 19.26 -2.26
C GLU A 149 0.67 18.01 -1.38
N TYR A 150 1.88 17.79 -0.83
CA TYR A 150 2.26 16.58 -0.11
C TYR A 150 2.36 16.78 1.41
N ASP A 151 2.47 18.01 1.90
CA ASP A 151 2.49 18.30 3.33
C ASP A 151 1.17 18.90 3.81
N LEU A 152 0.89 18.73 5.10
CA LEU A 152 -0.23 19.41 5.75
C LEU A 152 0.24 20.72 6.40
N PRO A 153 -0.58 21.79 6.32
CA PRO A 153 -0.36 23.02 7.09
C PRO A 153 -0.16 22.74 8.58
N PRO A 154 0.65 23.56 9.29
CA PRO A 154 0.95 23.33 10.70
C PRO A 154 -0.30 23.41 11.60
N GLU A 155 -1.30 24.21 11.22
CA GLU A 155 -2.57 24.32 11.95
C GLU A 155 -3.38 23.03 11.86
N GLU A 156 -3.52 22.46 10.66
CA GLU A 156 -4.20 21.18 10.45
C GLU A 156 -3.51 20.04 11.21
N LYS A 157 -2.17 20.00 11.21
CA LYS A 157 -1.41 19.03 12.01
C LYS A 157 -1.71 19.15 13.51
N LYS A 158 -1.87 20.37 14.03
CA LYS A 158 -2.26 20.58 15.44
C LYS A 158 -3.69 20.10 15.67
N ASN A 159 -4.61 20.40 14.77
CA ASN A 159 -6.01 19.97 14.85
C ASN A 159 -6.13 18.44 14.83
N LEU A 160 -5.41 17.75 13.94
CA LEU A 160 -5.34 16.29 13.89
C LEU A 160 -4.80 15.71 15.20
N LYS A 161 -3.68 16.24 15.70
CA LYS A 161 -3.14 15.80 17.00
C LYS A 161 -4.14 15.97 18.13
N ASN A 162 -4.81 17.11 18.20
CA ASN A 162 -5.84 17.38 19.20
C ASN A 162 -7.03 16.41 19.06
N MET A 163 -7.45 16.10 17.84
CA MET A 163 -8.50 15.11 17.57
C MET A 163 -8.09 13.71 18.03
N TYR A 164 -6.87 13.29 17.73
CA TYR A 164 -6.36 11.97 18.10
C TYR A 164 -6.25 11.80 19.62
N ILE A 165 -5.83 12.85 20.33
CA ILE A 165 -5.81 12.88 21.80
C ILE A 165 -7.23 12.79 22.36
N LYS A 166 -8.19 13.56 21.82
CA LYS A 166 -9.60 13.54 22.25
C LYS A 166 -10.23 12.16 22.04
N LYS A 167 -9.97 11.51 20.90
CA LYS A 167 -10.48 10.17 20.56
C LYS A 167 -9.67 9.03 21.20
N LYS A 168 -8.60 9.32 21.96
CA LYS A 168 -7.66 8.34 22.54
C LYS A 168 -7.20 7.27 21.54
N GLN A 169 -6.85 7.71 20.33
CA GLN A 169 -6.41 6.80 19.29
C GLN A 169 -5.07 6.15 19.63
N SER A 170 -4.87 4.95 19.11
CA SER A 170 -3.68 4.16 19.32
C SER A 170 -2.46 4.74 18.60
N PHE A 171 -1.26 4.42 19.10
CA PHE A 171 -0.01 5.00 18.60
C PHE A 171 0.30 4.60 17.14
N ASP A 172 -0.05 3.37 16.75
CA ASP A 172 0.03 2.89 15.36
C ASP A 172 -0.83 3.74 14.42
N TYR A 173 -2.07 4.01 14.80
CA TYR A 173 -3.02 4.81 14.01
C TYR A 173 -2.51 6.24 13.82
N ILE A 174 -2.03 6.86 14.91
CA ILE A 174 -1.50 8.23 14.86
C ILE A 174 -0.32 8.31 13.88
N ASN A 175 0.56 7.31 13.87
CA ASN A 175 1.70 7.30 12.95
C ASN A 175 1.29 7.07 11.50
N LEU A 176 0.29 6.23 11.26
CA LEU A 176 -0.22 5.96 9.92
C LEU A 176 -0.92 7.17 9.29
N TYR A 177 -1.65 7.97 10.08
CA TYR A 177 -2.39 9.17 9.62
C TYR A 177 -1.78 10.49 10.13
N ARG A 178 -0.46 10.56 10.31
CA ARG A 178 0.21 11.78 10.81
C ARG A 178 0.34 12.90 9.78
N GLY A 179 0.17 12.58 8.50
CA GLY A 179 0.40 13.48 7.38
C GLY A 179 -0.72 13.36 6.34
N ASN A 180 -0.46 13.86 5.13
CA ASN A 180 -1.41 13.76 4.03
C ASN A 180 -1.61 12.28 3.63
N SER A 181 -2.80 11.75 3.89
CA SER A 181 -3.21 10.37 3.61
C SER A 181 -3.92 10.21 2.25
N ASP A 182 -3.82 11.20 1.36
CA ASP A 182 -4.24 11.05 -0.02
C ASP A 182 -3.42 9.94 -0.71
N ASP A 183 -4.13 9.02 -1.34
CA ASP A 183 -3.63 7.82 -2.00
C ASP A 183 -3.62 7.95 -3.53
N CYS A 184 -3.98 9.11 -4.08
CA CYS A 184 -3.90 9.41 -5.50
C CYS A 184 -2.80 10.44 -5.77
N PHE A 185 -1.60 9.95 -6.12
CA PHE A 185 -0.48 10.83 -6.43
C PHE A 185 0.56 10.19 -7.33
N ARG A 186 1.38 11.06 -7.93
CA ARG A 186 2.44 10.70 -8.85
C ARG A 186 3.55 11.75 -8.80
N LEU A 187 4.79 11.30 -8.71
CA LEU A 187 5.95 12.18 -8.68
C LEU A 187 7.09 11.62 -9.51
N GLY A 188 7.49 12.37 -10.53
CA GLY A 188 8.74 12.17 -11.26
C GLY A 188 9.86 13.03 -10.65
N ILE A 189 11.01 12.42 -10.40
CA ILE A 189 12.20 13.09 -9.87
C ILE A 189 13.34 12.92 -10.86
N LYS A 190 13.93 14.04 -11.27
CA LYS A 190 15.12 14.10 -12.10
C LYS A 190 16.30 14.60 -11.26
N LEU A 191 17.37 13.81 -11.24
CA LEU A 191 18.64 14.15 -10.62
C LEU A 191 19.55 14.74 -11.70
N PHE A 192 20.12 15.94 -11.48
CA PHE A 192 21.08 16.51 -12.44
C PHE A 192 22.47 15.87 -12.31
N GLU A 193 23.33 16.09 -13.31
CA GLU A 193 24.64 15.44 -13.45
C GLU A 193 25.58 15.71 -12.27
N ASN A 194 25.56 16.94 -11.74
CA ASN A 194 26.41 17.32 -10.61
C ASN A 194 25.86 16.88 -9.26
N GLU A 195 24.71 16.20 -9.22
CA GLU A 195 24.00 15.75 -8.00
C GLU A 195 23.65 16.85 -6.99
N LYS A 196 23.97 18.11 -7.29
CA LYS A 196 23.72 19.31 -6.48
C LYS A 196 22.35 19.93 -6.72
N LYS A 197 21.64 19.46 -7.77
CA LYS A 197 20.32 19.95 -8.15
C LYS A 197 19.35 18.79 -8.34
N ILE A 198 18.13 18.97 -7.85
CA ILE A 198 17.01 18.07 -8.09
C ILE A 198 15.85 18.84 -8.70
N GLN A 199 15.17 18.24 -9.67
CA GLN A 199 13.89 18.70 -10.17
C GLN A 199 12.79 17.74 -9.76
N LEU A 200 11.84 18.25 -8.97
CA LEU A 200 10.59 17.58 -8.67
C LEU A 200 9.56 17.87 -9.78
N TYR A 201 8.63 16.95 -10.01
CA TYR A 201 7.63 16.99 -11.08
C TYR A 201 8.24 17.03 -12.49
N SER A 202 9.35 16.31 -12.70
CA SER A 202 9.81 16.08 -14.07
C SER A 202 8.83 15.17 -14.82
N PRO A 203 8.68 15.34 -16.14
CA PRO A 203 7.98 14.36 -16.97
C PRO A 203 8.53 12.95 -16.72
N PHE A 204 7.68 11.93 -16.75
CA PHE A 204 8.08 10.57 -16.40
C PHE A 204 9.24 10.03 -17.25
N TYR A 205 9.23 10.25 -18.57
CA TYR A 205 10.34 9.85 -19.43
C TYR A 205 11.67 10.55 -19.13
N ASP A 206 11.64 11.72 -18.51
CA ASP A 206 12.84 12.48 -18.15
C ASP A 206 13.30 12.24 -16.71
N SER A 207 12.52 11.47 -15.95
CA SER A 207 12.76 11.19 -14.53
C SER A 207 13.75 10.04 -14.36
N ASP A 208 14.56 10.10 -13.30
CA ASP A 208 15.45 9.01 -12.90
C ASP A 208 14.74 8.09 -11.88
N ILE A 209 13.94 8.69 -10.98
CA ILE A 209 13.16 8.02 -9.94
C ILE A 209 11.69 8.39 -10.12
N LEU A 210 10.81 7.40 -10.01
CA LEU A 210 9.37 7.59 -9.92
C LEU A 210 8.90 7.19 -8.51
N ILE A 211 8.15 8.05 -7.84
CA ILE A 211 7.47 7.73 -6.58
C ILE A 211 5.98 7.97 -6.79
N CYS A 212 5.19 6.91 -6.75
CA CYS A 212 3.77 6.97 -7.10
C CYS A 212 2.93 6.10 -6.17
N SER A 213 1.65 6.40 -6.05
CA SER A 213 0.70 5.43 -5.54
C SER A 213 0.29 4.43 -6.64
N PRO A 214 -0.10 3.20 -6.28
CA PRO A 214 -0.66 2.25 -7.24
C PRO A 214 -1.86 2.83 -8.00
N LEU A 215 -2.76 3.52 -7.29
CA LEU A 215 -3.93 4.17 -7.88
C LEU A 215 -3.53 5.27 -8.88
N GLY A 216 -2.56 6.11 -8.52
CA GLY A 216 -2.08 7.20 -9.38
C GLY A 216 -1.45 6.72 -10.68
N LEU A 217 -0.78 5.57 -10.67
CA LEU A 217 -0.26 4.93 -11.89
C LEU A 217 -1.34 4.21 -12.69
N GLU A 218 -2.27 3.52 -12.02
CA GLU A 218 -3.34 2.82 -12.72
C GLU A 218 -4.23 3.78 -13.51
N ILE A 219 -4.52 4.97 -12.98
CA ILE A 219 -5.27 6.01 -13.70
C ILE A 219 -4.58 6.38 -15.01
N ILE A 220 -3.26 6.55 -15.01
CA ILE A 220 -2.49 6.87 -16.24
C ILE A 220 -2.61 5.73 -17.26
N ILE A 221 -2.52 4.49 -16.78
CA ILE A 221 -2.57 3.30 -17.63
C ILE A 221 -3.98 3.10 -18.20
N LYS A 222 -5.04 3.42 -17.44
CA LYS A 222 -6.44 3.32 -17.90
C LYS A 222 -6.82 4.44 -18.86
N GLU A 223 -6.39 5.68 -18.57
CA GLU A 223 -6.57 6.82 -19.49
C GLU A 223 -6.06 6.49 -20.90
N TYR A 224 -4.97 5.71 -20.99
CA TYR A 224 -4.45 5.21 -22.26
C TYR A 224 -5.42 4.27 -23.00
N LYS A 225 -5.95 3.24 -22.32
CA LYS A 225 -6.86 2.25 -22.95
C LYS A 225 -8.11 2.90 -23.53
N GLU A 226 -8.73 3.80 -22.77
CA GLU A 226 -9.93 4.52 -23.23
C GLU A 226 -9.63 5.42 -24.42
N THR A 227 -8.40 5.96 -24.53
CA THR A 227 -8.00 6.73 -25.71
C THR A 227 -7.74 5.85 -26.92
N GLU A 228 -7.15 4.65 -26.75
CA GLU A 228 -6.98 3.68 -27.85
C GLU A 228 -8.33 3.20 -28.41
N GLU A 229 -9.27 2.82 -27.53
CA GLU A 229 -10.60 2.38 -27.94
C GLU A 229 -11.36 3.49 -28.69
N LYS A 230 -11.27 4.75 -28.22
CA LYS A 230 -11.87 5.89 -28.93
C LYS A 230 -11.19 6.17 -30.27
N THR A 231 -9.86 6.04 -30.37
CA THR A 231 -9.19 6.22 -31.67
C THR A 231 -9.52 5.10 -32.64
N ASN A 232 -9.67 3.85 -32.15
CA ASN A 232 -10.02 2.72 -33.00
C ASN A 232 -11.49 2.76 -33.45
N ASN A 233 -12.40 3.24 -32.61
CA ASN A 233 -13.80 3.41 -33.00
C ASN A 233 -13.99 4.54 -34.03
N ILE A 234 -13.20 5.61 -33.97
CA ILE A 234 -13.22 6.67 -35.01
C ILE A 234 -12.80 6.15 -36.40
N TYR A 235 -12.03 5.06 -36.48
CA TYR A 235 -11.69 4.42 -37.77
C TYR A 235 -12.66 3.31 -38.18
N ASN A 236 -13.64 2.96 -37.33
CA ASN A 236 -14.61 1.91 -37.60
C ASN A 236 -16.05 2.44 -37.75
N ASP A 237 -16.30 3.74 -37.53
CA ASP A 237 -17.64 4.35 -37.58
C ASP A 237 -18.08 4.83 -38.99
N ASP A 238 -17.39 4.44 -40.07
CA ASP A 238 -17.84 4.71 -41.45
C ASP A 238 -18.80 3.64 -42.02
N GLU A 239 -19.16 2.59 -41.26
CA GLU A 239 -20.19 1.64 -41.71
C GLU A 239 -21.17 1.24 -40.59
N TYR A 240 -22.46 1.51 -40.86
CA TYR A 240 -23.71 1.15 -40.16
C TYR A 240 -24.28 2.12 -39.12
N ASN A 241 -25.15 3.01 -39.62
CA ASN A 241 -26.32 3.51 -38.88
C ASN A 241 -27.41 2.42 -38.83
N SER A 242 -28.05 2.22 -37.67
CA SER A 242 -29.52 2.26 -37.50
C SER A 242 -29.94 1.93 -36.05
N ASP A 243 -30.86 2.75 -35.55
CA ASP A 243 -31.98 2.43 -34.65
C ASP A 243 -31.76 2.43 -33.13
N ASP A 244 -31.90 3.65 -32.58
CA ASP A 244 -32.89 4.06 -31.57
C ASP A 244 -33.54 3.01 -30.67
N TYR A 245 -33.43 3.20 -29.34
CA TYR A 245 -34.56 3.19 -28.40
C TYR A 245 -34.15 3.92 -27.10
N GLU A 246 -34.53 5.20 -26.96
CA GLU A 246 -34.68 5.86 -25.66
C GLU A 246 -36.16 5.87 -25.26
N LEU A 247 -36.44 5.44 -24.02
CA LEU A 247 -37.74 5.64 -23.36
C LEU A 247 -37.57 6.65 -22.23
N ASN A 248 -38.42 7.67 -22.31
CA ASN A 248 -38.53 8.86 -21.49
C ASN A 248 -38.86 8.55 -20.02
N ASP A 249 -38.51 9.50 -19.12
CA ASP A 249 -39.48 10.07 -18.17
C ASP A 249 -39.03 11.42 -17.58
N THR A 250 -39.69 12.45 -18.11
CA THR A 250 -40.27 13.67 -17.49
C THR A 250 -39.57 14.42 -16.33
N GLU A 251 -39.17 15.65 -16.68
CA GLU A 251 -39.53 16.95 -16.10
C GLU A 251 -39.42 17.21 -14.59
N ASN A 252 -38.56 18.16 -14.23
CA ASN A 252 -39.07 19.42 -13.67
C ASN A 252 -38.10 20.61 -13.81
N SER A 253 -38.71 21.73 -14.18
CA SER A 253 -38.12 23.01 -14.58
C SER A 253 -37.60 23.86 -13.40
N ALA A 254 -36.56 24.68 -13.64
CA ALA A 254 -36.63 26.14 -13.47
C ALA A 254 -35.26 26.85 -13.60
N LYS A 255 -35.16 27.66 -14.65
CA LYS A 255 -34.55 29.02 -14.74
C LYS A 255 -33.09 29.21 -14.28
N LYS A 256 -32.22 29.53 -15.26
CA LYS A 256 -31.41 30.77 -15.25
C LYS A 256 -30.65 31.04 -16.56
N THR A 257 -31.09 32.12 -17.22
CA THR A 257 -30.30 33.19 -17.87
C THR A 257 -29.28 32.83 -18.97
N ASN A 258 -29.65 33.20 -20.20
CA ASN A 258 -28.78 33.38 -21.35
C ASN A 258 -27.74 34.50 -21.12
N LYS A 259 -26.45 34.16 -21.22
CA LYS A 259 -25.41 35.09 -21.68
C LYS A 259 -24.44 34.33 -22.59
N LYS A 260 -24.55 34.63 -23.90
CA LYS A 260 -23.66 34.23 -24.99
C LYS A 260 -22.19 34.29 -24.55
N LYS A 261 -21.50 33.15 -24.58
CA LYS A 261 -20.03 33.11 -24.65
C LYS A 261 -19.63 32.51 -25.98
N LYS A 262 -18.97 33.35 -26.77
CA LYS A 262 -18.29 33.06 -28.03
C LYS A 262 -17.59 31.70 -27.98
N ILE A 263 -17.90 30.87 -28.96
CA ILE A 263 -17.13 29.68 -29.31
C ILE A 263 -15.76 30.18 -29.80
N ASN A 264 -14.77 30.15 -28.92
CA ASN A 264 -13.38 30.23 -29.33
C ASN A 264 -12.97 28.84 -29.81
N THR A 265 -13.10 28.62 -31.11
CA THR A 265 -12.26 27.71 -31.88
C THR A 265 -10.80 28.14 -31.71
N ASN A 266 -10.10 27.54 -30.74
CA ASN A 266 -8.65 27.31 -30.75
C ASN A 266 -8.20 26.85 -29.35
N ASN A 267 -8.15 25.53 -29.17
CA ASN A 267 -7.09 24.84 -28.42
C ASN A 267 -7.29 23.33 -28.54
N ASN A 268 -7.09 22.78 -29.74
CA ASN A 268 -6.69 21.38 -29.89
C ASN A 268 -5.25 21.23 -29.37
N LYS A 269 -5.07 21.37 -28.05
CA LYS A 269 -3.92 20.79 -27.37
C LYS A 269 -4.15 19.29 -27.43
N LYS A 270 -3.57 18.61 -28.44
CA LYS A 270 -3.39 17.16 -28.47
C LYS A 270 -3.07 16.71 -27.05
N LYS A 271 -4.01 16.06 -26.36
CA LYS A 271 -3.74 15.47 -25.03
C LYS A 271 -2.56 14.54 -25.25
N LYS A 272 -1.41 14.85 -24.65
CA LYS A 272 -0.23 13.99 -24.75
C LYS A 272 -0.60 12.65 -24.14
N LEU A 273 -0.74 11.62 -24.98
CA LEU A 273 -0.92 10.24 -24.52
C LEU A 273 0.28 9.89 -23.64
N TYR A 274 0.02 9.47 -22.40
CA TYR A 274 1.05 8.88 -21.56
C TYR A 274 1.04 7.37 -21.78
N GLU A 275 1.89 6.93 -22.71
CA GLU A 275 2.18 5.52 -22.93
C GLU A 275 2.85 4.93 -21.68
N TYR A 276 2.58 3.67 -21.32
CA TYR A 276 3.24 3.02 -20.17
C TYR A 276 4.73 2.74 -20.40
N ASP A 277 5.27 3.09 -21.58
CA ASP A 277 6.66 2.86 -21.98
C ASP A 277 7.68 3.44 -20.98
N PHE A 278 7.32 4.45 -20.18
CA PHE A 278 8.21 4.95 -19.13
C PHE A 278 8.56 3.87 -18.07
N LEU A 279 7.75 2.81 -17.94
CA LEU A 279 7.97 1.66 -17.04
C LEU A 279 8.76 0.51 -17.67
N SER A 280 9.17 0.62 -18.95
CA SER A 280 9.87 -0.46 -19.66
C SER A 280 11.24 -0.81 -19.05
N SER A 281 11.97 0.17 -18.52
CA SER A 281 13.36 0.02 -18.08
C SER A 281 13.57 0.10 -16.56
N ILE A 282 12.57 -0.23 -15.76
CA ILE A 282 12.67 -0.28 -14.30
C ILE A 282 13.61 -1.42 -13.87
N GLU A 283 14.59 -1.10 -13.03
CA GLU A 283 15.62 -2.02 -12.53
C GLU A 283 15.49 -2.26 -11.01
N ILE A 284 14.97 -1.28 -10.27
CA ILE A 284 14.62 -1.44 -8.85
C ILE A 284 13.16 -1.06 -8.66
N LEU A 285 12.37 -1.99 -8.14
CA LEU A 285 11.00 -1.79 -7.70
C LEU A 285 10.93 -1.91 -6.18
N VAL A 286 10.53 -0.85 -5.51
CA VAL A 286 10.26 -0.85 -4.07
C VAL A 286 8.75 -0.73 -3.86
N ILE A 287 8.16 -1.65 -3.10
CA ILE A 287 6.77 -1.59 -2.65
C ILE A 287 6.80 -1.44 -1.14
N ASP A 288 6.63 -0.20 -0.67
CA ASP A 288 6.65 0.13 0.76
C ASP A 288 5.25 -0.01 1.37
N GLN A 289 5.18 -0.66 2.53
CA GLN A 289 3.95 -0.88 3.30
C GLN A 289 2.81 -1.50 2.46
N ILE A 290 3.09 -2.65 1.84
CA ILE A 290 2.11 -3.38 1.01
C ILE A 290 0.86 -3.80 1.81
N ASP A 291 0.98 -3.92 3.15
CA ASP A 291 -0.13 -4.17 4.07
C ASP A 291 -1.17 -3.03 4.10
N ILE A 292 -0.73 -1.79 3.91
CA ILE A 292 -1.65 -0.65 3.77
C ILE A 292 -2.27 -0.66 2.36
N ILE A 293 -1.47 -0.97 1.33
CA ILE A 293 -1.95 -1.09 -0.06
C ILE A 293 -3.01 -2.19 -0.18
N LEU A 294 -2.86 -3.28 0.58
CA LEU A 294 -3.87 -4.35 0.70
C LEU A 294 -5.23 -3.79 1.15
N MET A 295 -5.24 -2.91 2.15
CA MET A 295 -6.46 -2.31 2.68
C MET A 295 -7.07 -1.27 1.75
N GLN A 296 -6.24 -0.55 0.99
CA GLN A 296 -6.70 0.33 -0.09
C GLN A 296 -7.33 -0.51 -1.20
N ASN A 297 -6.50 -1.14 -2.04
CA ASN A 297 -6.92 -2.05 -3.08
C ASN A 297 -5.71 -2.80 -3.66
N ILE A 298 -5.56 -4.08 -3.34
CA ILE A 298 -4.46 -4.90 -3.87
C ILE A 298 -4.56 -5.15 -5.39
N LEU A 299 -5.76 -5.05 -5.96
CA LEU A 299 -5.98 -5.28 -7.39
C LEU A 299 -5.35 -4.17 -8.24
N THR A 300 -5.38 -2.92 -7.77
CA THR A 300 -4.74 -1.81 -8.48
C THR A 300 -3.23 -2.01 -8.57
N LEU A 301 -2.62 -2.51 -7.48
CA LEU A 301 -1.21 -2.90 -7.48
C LEU A 301 -0.94 -4.00 -8.51
N LYS A 302 -1.74 -5.09 -8.51
CA LYS A 302 -1.61 -6.18 -9.48
C LYS A 302 -1.70 -5.67 -10.92
N ASN A 303 -2.65 -4.76 -11.20
CA ASN A 303 -2.81 -4.15 -12.51
C ASN A 303 -1.55 -3.38 -12.91
N VAL A 304 -1.03 -2.51 -12.04
CA VAL A 304 0.20 -1.74 -12.31
C VAL A 304 1.39 -2.66 -12.57
N LEU A 305 1.58 -3.72 -11.76
CA LEU A 305 2.69 -4.66 -11.89
C LEU A 305 2.70 -5.37 -13.26
N ASN A 306 1.54 -5.60 -13.86
CA ASN A 306 1.42 -6.23 -15.20
C ASN A 306 2.00 -5.36 -16.33
N PHE A 307 2.12 -4.04 -16.14
CA PHE A 307 2.64 -3.11 -17.15
C PHE A 307 4.12 -2.77 -16.96
N ILE A 308 4.75 -3.22 -15.86
CA ILE A 308 6.18 -2.94 -15.61
C ILE A 308 7.05 -3.85 -16.48
N ASN A 309 8.09 -3.28 -17.09
CA ASN A 309 9.03 -3.97 -17.99
C ASN A 309 8.38 -4.63 -19.21
N LYS A 310 7.23 -4.11 -19.65
CA LYS A 310 6.65 -4.48 -20.95
C LYS A 310 7.47 -3.87 -22.10
N PRO A 311 7.47 -4.52 -23.29
CA PRO A 311 8.11 -3.97 -24.47
C PRO A 311 7.51 -2.62 -24.83
N LEU A 312 8.30 -1.80 -25.51
CA LEU A 312 7.88 -0.48 -25.98
C LEU A 312 6.74 -0.59 -27.00
N LEU A 313 5.77 0.32 -26.89
CA LEU A 313 4.76 0.54 -27.94
C LEU A 313 5.35 1.32 -29.12
N LYS A 314 6.14 2.37 -28.84
CA LYS A 314 6.76 3.19 -29.88
C LYS A 314 8.25 3.35 -29.66
N TRP A 315 9.01 3.05 -30.72
CA TRP A 315 10.43 3.38 -30.79
C TRP A 315 10.59 4.89 -30.92
N ARG A 316 11.20 5.51 -29.90
CA ARG A 316 11.55 6.93 -29.91
C ARG A 316 13.00 7.11 -30.37
N ASN A 317 13.65 8.19 -29.97
CA ASN A 317 15.02 8.53 -30.35
C ASN A 317 16.11 7.67 -29.66
N ALA A 318 15.79 6.46 -29.19
CA ALA A 318 16.77 5.60 -28.52
C ALA A 318 17.66 4.93 -29.57
N ASN A 319 18.98 4.96 -29.38
CA ASN A 319 19.89 4.35 -30.34
C ASN A 319 19.93 2.82 -30.10
N ILE A 320 19.31 2.06 -31.01
CA ILE A 320 19.15 0.60 -30.90
C ILE A 320 20.51 -0.09 -30.71
N ASN A 321 21.56 0.43 -31.37
CA ASN A 321 22.92 -0.13 -31.30
C ASN A 321 23.57 -0.01 -29.90
N ARG A 322 22.99 0.82 -29.01
CA ARG A 322 23.47 1.03 -27.63
C ARG A 322 22.58 0.37 -26.58
N ILE A 323 21.49 -0.28 -27.00
CA ILE A 323 20.60 -1.05 -26.13
C ILE A 323 21.11 -2.49 -26.12
N ALA A 324 21.25 -3.06 -24.92
CA ALA A 324 21.73 -4.42 -24.79
C ALA A 324 20.73 -5.43 -25.37
N LYS A 325 21.20 -6.50 -26.03
CA LYS A 325 20.34 -7.54 -26.64
C LYS A 325 19.35 -8.14 -25.65
N TYR A 326 19.79 -8.46 -24.43
CA TYR A 326 18.92 -9.00 -23.39
C TYR A 326 17.75 -8.05 -23.04
N ALA A 327 17.93 -6.74 -23.23
CA ALA A 327 16.86 -5.77 -23.01
C ALA A 327 15.83 -5.85 -24.15
N ILE A 328 16.29 -5.97 -25.40
CA ILE A 328 15.48 -6.17 -26.61
C ILE A 328 14.69 -7.47 -26.53
N ASP A 329 15.32 -8.54 -26.05
CA ASP A 329 14.70 -9.86 -25.87
C ASP A 329 13.69 -9.90 -24.69
N GLY A 330 13.54 -8.80 -23.94
CA GLY A 330 12.57 -8.69 -22.86
C GLY A 330 13.02 -9.27 -21.50
N TYR A 331 14.30 -9.65 -21.36
CA TYR A 331 14.83 -10.19 -20.10
C TYR A 331 15.05 -9.14 -19.00
N ILE A 332 14.70 -7.86 -19.21
CA ILE A 332 14.82 -6.81 -18.18
C ILE A 332 14.08 -7.20 -16.89
N LYS A 333 12.92 -7.84 -17.02
CA LYS A 333 12.14 -8.33 -15.88
C LYS A 333 12.96 -9.25 -14.97
N ASN A 334 13.89 -10.03 -15.53
CA ASN A 334 14.71 -10.99 -14.79
C ASN A 334 15.93 -10.35 -14.10
N TYR A 335 16.32 -9.14 -14.50
CA TYR A 335 17.37 -8.36 -13.83
C TYR A 335 16.82 -7.36 -12.82
N ARG A 336 15.51 -7.11 -12.84
CA ARG A 336 14.87 -6.19 -11.91
C ARG A 336 14.85 -6.76 -10.51
N GLN A 337 15.34 -5.98 -9.56
CA GLN A 337 15.16 -6.26 -8.15
C GLN A 337 13.80 -5.77 -7.65
N THR A 338 13.06 -6.63 -6.96
CA THR A 338 11.79 -6.32 -6.30
C THR A 338 11.95 -6.38 -4.79
N ILE A 339 11.70 -5.26 -4.11
CA ILE A 339 11.78 -5.12 -2.65
C ILE A 339 10.37 -4.84 -2.13
N ILE A 340 9.85 -5.71 -1.28
CA ILE A 340 8.52 -5.60 -0.69
C ILE A 340 8.68 -5.49 0.82
N THR A 341 8.09 -4.47 1.43
CA THR A 341 8.09 -4.31 2.89
C THR A 341 6.67 -4.31 3.43
N SER A 342 6.45 -5.07 4.50
CA SER A 342 5.15 -5.19 5.17
C SER A 342 5.32 -5.31 6.68
N ASN A 343 4.25 -4.96 7.41
CA ASN A 343 4.12 -5.29 8.83
C ASN A 343 3.54 -6.69 9.08
N ILE A 344 2.86 -7.27 8.09
CA ILE A 344 2.21 -8.58 8.20
C ILE A 344 2.62 -9.50 7.05
N ILE A 345 2.57 -10.80 7.30
CA ILE A 345 2.69 -11.82 6.25
C ILE A 345 1.29 -12.12 5.72
N ASP A 346 1.10 -12.02 4.41
CA ASP A 346 -0.15 -12.40 3.74
C ASP A 346 0.17 -13.31 2.55
N THR A 347 -0.76 -14.19 2.20
CA THR A 347 -0.63 -15.10 1.05
C THR A 347 -0.47 -14.32 -0.25
N ASN A 348 -1.17 -13.18 -0.39
CA ASN A 348 -1.04 -12.26 -1.50
C ASN A 348 0.42 -11.79 -1.68
N PHE A 349 1.11 -11.43 -0.60
CA PHE A 349 2.47 -10.90 -0.66
C PHE A 349 3.49 -11.98 -1.02
N ILE A 350 3.29 -13.19 -0.46
CA ILE A 350 4.10 -14.36 -0.80
C ILE A 350 3.93 -14.72 -2.27
N SER A 351 2.69 -14.71 -2.79
CA SER A 351 2.45 -14.97 -4.21
C SER A 351 3.11 -13.92 -5.10
N LEU A 352 3.08 -12.64 -4.71
CA LEU A 352 3.68 -11.55 -5.48
C LEU A 352 5.21 -11.68 -5.59
N ILE A 353 5.90 -12.06 -4.50
CA ILE A 353 7.35 -12.27 -4.52
C ILE A 353 7.71 -13.59 -5.22
N GLN A 354 6.87 -14.62 -5.13
CA GLN A 354 7.10 -15.87 -5.88
C GLN A 354 6.91 -15.70 -7.39
N MET A 355 6.10 -14.74 -7.82
CA MET A 355 5.90 -14.39 -9.23
C MET A 355 7.02 -13.52 -9.81
N SER A 356 7.98 -13.06 -8.99
CA SER A 356 9.13 -12.29 -9.49
C SER A 356 10.22 -13.24 -9.99
N ASN A 357 10.71 -12.97 -11.22
CA ASN A 357 11.59 -13.88 -11.95
C ASN A 357 13.05 -13.38 -11.93
N ASN A 358 13.53 -12.89 -10.78
CA ASN A 358 14.91 -12.39 -10.68
C ASN A 358 15.92 -13.55 -10.80
N TYR A 359 16.95 -13.43 -11.64
CA TYR A 359 18.03 -14.42 -11.76
C TYR A 359 18.78 -14.66 -10.45
N ARG A 360 18.79 -13.67 -9.55
CA ARG A 360 19.38 -13.80 -8.21
C ARG A 360 18.45 -14.45 -7.18
N SER A 361 17.27 -14.92 -7.61
CA SER A 361 16.21 -15.47 -6.75
C SER A 361 15.59 -14.43 -5.80
N TYR A 362 14.75 -14.91 -4.87
CA TYR A 362 14.13 -14.10 -3.83
C TYR A 362 14.41 -14.66 -2.43
N LEU A 363 14.33 -13.79 -1.42
CA LEU A 363 14.48 -14.12 -0.01
C LEU A 363 13.31 -13.55 0.78
N LYS A 364 12.75 -14.37 1.68
CA LYS A 364 11.76 -13.95 2.66
C LYS A 364 12.44 -13.76 4.01
N LEU A 365 12.53 -12.51 4.45
CA LEU A 365 13.05 -12.14 5.77
C LEU A 365 11.88 -12.03 6.73
N PHE A 366 11.78 -12.98 7.65
CA PHE A 366 10.86 -12.98 8.77
C PHE A 366 11.65 -13.24 10.06
N ILE A 367 11.13 -12.76 11.18
CA ILE A 367 11.69 -13.02 12.50
C ILE A 367 10.55 -13.55 13.34
N LYS A 368 10.84 -14.59 14.10
CA LYS A 368 9.93 -15.15 15.07
C LYS A 368 9.77 -14.11 16.18
N ASN A 369 8.60 -13.48 16.28
CA ASN A 369 8.31 -12.63 17.43
C ASN A 369 8.14 -13.54 18.65
N ASP A 370 8.96 -13.34 19.67
CA ASP A 370 8.84 -14.02 20.97
C ASP A 370 7.78 -13.35 21.89
N ASP A 371 7.09 -12.31 21.39
CA ASP A 371 6.18 -11.50 22.19
C ASP A 371 4.86 -12.23 22.53
N ASP A 372 4.45 -12.09 23.80
CA ASP A 372 3.17 -12.54 24.34
C ASP A 372 1.99 -12.02 23.51
N THR A 373 1.08 -12.92 23.20
CA THR A 373 0.19 -12.78 22.06
C THR A 373 -1.12 -12.13 22.47
N ILE A 374 -1.85 -11.53 21.54
CA ILE A 374 -3.11 -10.85 21.87
C ILE A 374 -4.09 -11.82 22.54
N LEU A 375 -4.13 -13.11 22.16
CA LEU A 375 -4.97 -14.08 22.87
C LEU A 375 -4.53 -14.29 24.32
N LEU A 376 -3.22 -14.25 24.62
CA LEU A 376 -2.74 -14.26 26.00
C LEU A 376 -3.19 -13.00 26.75
N SER A 377 -3.05 -11.83 26.12
CA SER A 377 -3.50 -10.56 26.71
C SER A 377 -5.01 -10.49 26.92
N VAL A 378 -5.80 -10.99 25.95
CA VAL A 378 -7.27 -11.04 25.99
C VAL A 378 -7.73 -12.08 26.99
N ARG A 379 -7.05 -13.23 27.09
CA ARG A 379 -7.30 -14.22 28.16
C ARG A 379 -7.00 -13.63 29.53
N ASN A 380 -5.90 -12.89 29.67
CA ASN A 380 -5.53 -12.25 30.93
C ASN A 380 -6.50 -11.12 31.31
N ILE A 381 -7.01 -10.38 30.31
CA ILE A 381 -7.96 -9.27 30.53
C ILE A 381 -9.39 -9.77 30.75
N LEU A 382 -9.85 -10.76 29.99
CA LEU A 382 -11.26 -11.20 29.98
C LEU A 382 -11.52 -12.51 30.74
N LYS A 383 -10.48 -13.30 31.08
CA LYS A 383 -10.60 -14.63 31.72
C LYS A 383 -11.54 -15.62 30.99
N ILE A 384 -11.65 -15.51 29.67
CA ILE A 384 -12.56 -16.31 28.84
C ILE A 384 -11.90 -17.64 28.41
N ASN A 385 -12.66 -18.74 28.49
CA ASN A 385 -12.27 -20.05 27.96
C ASN A 385 -12.51 -20.14 26.43
N GLN A 386 -11.57 -20.73 25.69
CA GLN A 386 -11.65 -20.82 24.22
C GLN A 386 -12.05 -22.23 23.79
N TYR A 387 -13.03 -22.36 22.90
CA TYR A 387 -13.56 -23.65 22.45
C TYR A 387 -13.71 -23.73 20.92
N PHE A 388 -13.18 -24.77 20.30
CA PHE A 388 -13.35 -25.00 18.87
C PHE A 388 -14.55 -25.92 18.64
N LYS A 389 -15.57 -25.42 17.94
CA LYS A 389 -16.76 -26.20 17.59
C LYS A 389 -17.03 -26.08 16.10
N LYS A 390 -17.14 -27.23 15.40
CA LYS A 390 -17.67 -27.29 14.04
C LYS A 390 -19.19 -27.11 14.13
N ILE A 391 -19.73 -26.13 13.42
CA ILE A 391 -21.16 -25.79 13.39
C ILE A 391 -21.57 -25.66 11.91
N GLU A 392 -22.76 -26.15 11.56
CA GLU A 392 -23.33 -25.98 10.23
C GLU A 392 -23.93 -24.57 10.09
N CYS A 393 -23.86 -23.95 8.90
CA CYS A 393 -24.18 -22.54 8.70
C CYS A 393 -25.63 -22.12 9.06
N ASP A 394 -26.57 -23.08 9.09
CA ASP A 394 -28.00 -22.79 9.30
C ASP A 394 -28.34 -22.32 10.73
N ASP A 395 -27.46 -22.59 11.71
CA ASP A 395 -27.68 -22.19 13.10
C ASP A 395 -27.41 -20.71 13.40
N ILE A 396 -26.74 -19.98 12.49
CA ILE A 396 -26.34 -18.58 12.71
C ILE A 396 -27.56 -17.66 12.81
N LEU A 397 -28.57 -17.93 11.99
CA LEU A 397 -29.81 -17.15 11.92
C LEU A 397 -30.69 -17.31 13.17
N LYS A 398 -30.41 -18.33 14.00
CA LYS A 398 -31.10 -18.54 15.27
C LYS A 398 -30.57 -17.59 16.37
N MET A 399 -29.36 -17.04 16.23
CA MET A 399 -28.78 -16.09 17.18
C MET A 399 -29.28 -14.66 16.93
N LYS A 400 -30.46 -14.33 17.49
CA LYS A 400 -31.17 -13.08 17.20
C LYS A 400 -30.81 -11.88 18.07
N ASN A 401 -29.97 -12.01 19.10
CA ASN A 401 -29.78 -10.92 20.08
C ASN A 401 -28.42 -10.23 19.92
N GLN A 402 -28.42 -8.95 19.54
CA GLN A 402 -27.25 -8.05 19.52
C GLN A 402 -26.00 -8.67 18.86
N LEU A 403 -26.15 -9.10 17.61
CA LEU A 403 -25.14 -9.75 16.79
C LEU A 403 -24.41 -8.74 15.88
N ILE A 404 -23.08 -8.78 15.89
CA ILE A 404 -22.22 -8.09 14.93
C ILE A 404 -21.60 -9.12 13.99
N ILE A 405 -21.71 -8.90 12.68
CA ILE A 405 -21.02 -9.70 11.66
C ILE A 405 -19.94 -8.86 11.01
N CYS A 406 -18.68 -9.24 11.22
CA CYS A 406 -17.51 -8.64 10.59
C CYS A 406 -17.21 -9.36 9.27
N ILE A 407 -17.21 -8.61 8.17
CA ILE A 407 -17.06 -9.11 6.81
C ILE A 407 -15.75 -8.58 6.23
N PRO A 408 -14.88 -9.43 5.64
CA PRO A 408 -13.56 -8.99 5.18
C PRO A 408 -13.62 -8.12 3.93
N THR A 409 -14.49 -8.44 2.96
CA THR A 409 -14.55 -7.76 1.66
C THR A 409 -15.90 -7.08 1.42
N TYR A 410 -15.89 -5.99 0.64
CA TYR A 410 -17.12 -5.28 0.28
C TYR A 410 -18.04 -6.09 -0.63
N ILE A 411 -17.46 -6.97 -1.47
CA ILE A 411 -18.23 -7.85 -2.36
C ILE A 411 -19.04 -8.86 -1.54
N GLU A 412 -18.42 -9.48 -0.53
CA GLU A 412 -19.13 -10.36 0.40
C GLU A 412 -20.18 -9.62 1.22
N TYR A 413 -19.92 -8.36 1.59
CA TYR A 413 -20.90 -7.52 2.27
C TYR A 413 -22.16 -7.34 1.43
N ILE A 414 -22.03 -7.05 0.13
CA ILE A 414 -23.19 -6.92 -0.78
C ILE A 414 -23.94 -8.25 -0.86
N ARG A 415 -23.23 -9.36 -1.06
CA ARG A 415 -23.85 -10.70 -1.15
C ARG A 415 -24.65 -11.03 0.11
N LEU A 416 -24.07 -10.82 1.29
CA LEU A 416 -24.75 -11.09 2.56
C LEU A 416 -25.93 -10.13 2.78
N TYR A 417 -25.77 -8.86 2.40
CA TYR A 417 -26.84 -7.87 2.45
C TYR A 417 -28.05 -8.31 1.63
N GLU A 418 -27.84 -8.79 0.41
CA GLU A 418 -28.91 -9.29 -0.47
C GLU A 418 -29.59 -10.54 0.09
N ILE A 419 -28.81 -11.49 0.63
CA ILE A 419 -29.35 -12.72 1.23
C ILE A 419 -30.23 -12.40 2.45
N LEU A 420 -29.75 -11.54 3.35
CA LEU A 420 -30.52 -11.15 4.54
C LEU A 420 -31.78 -10.37 4.19
N LYS A 421 -31.73 -9.57 3.11
CA LYS A 421 -32.89 -8.84 2.60
C LYS A 421 -33.92 -9.78 1.98
N LYS A 422 -33.50 -10.82 1.25
CA LYS A 422 -34.39 -11.84 0.69
C LYS A 422 -35.10 -12.68 1.76
N ASN A 423 -34.46 -12.85 2.92
CA ASN A 423 -35.00 -13.61 4.05
C ASN A 423 -35.79 -12.75 5.06
N ASP A 424 -36.10 -11.49 4.73
CA ASP A 424 -36.85 -10.53 5.58
C ASP A 424 -36.29 -10.34 7.00
N ILE A 425 -34.97 -10.42 7.15
CA ILE A 425 -34.31 -10.24 8.45
C ILE A 425 -34.10 -8.75 8.71
N SER A 426 -34.37 -8.29 9.94
CA SER A 426 -34.09 -6.91 10.34
C SER A 426 -32.59 -6.70 10.62
N PHE A 427 -31.90 -5.96 9.76
CA PHE A 427 -30.49 -5.63 9.96
C PHE A 427 -30.15 -4.20 9.50
N LYS A 428 -29.01 -3.68 9.95
CA LYS A 428 -28.37 -2.50 9.36
C LYS A 428 -26.90 -2.79 9.08
N GLY A 429 -26.36 -2.16 8.05
CA GLY A 429 -24.97 -2.29 7.69
C GLY A 429 -24.21 -0.97 7.81
N VAL A 430 -22.96 -1.08 8.24
CA VAL A 430 -21.99 0.02 8.29
C VAL A 430 -20.76 -0.44 7.52
N ASN A 431 -20.36 0.33 6.53
CA ASN A 431 -19.22 0.04 5.66
C ASN A 431 -18.35 1.30 5.50
N GLU A 432 -17.21 1.17 4.84
CA GLU A 432 -16.23 2.22 4.60
C GLU A 432 -16.80 3.47 3.89
N TYR A 433 -17.89 3.32 3.14
CA TYR A 433 -18.56 4.43 2.44
C TYR A 433 -19.64 5.11 3.30
N THR A 434 -19.95 4.59 4.49
CA THR A 434 -20.94 5.22 5.38
C THR A 434 -20.37 6.46 6.05
N THR A 435 -21.12 7.57 5.94
CA THR A 435 -20.72 8.83 6.58
C THR A 435 -20.75 8.73 8.11
N GLU A 436 -19.85 9.47 8.78
CA GLU A 436 -19.76 9.46 10.24
C GLU A 436 -21.11 9.75 10.93
N LYS A 437 -21.90 10.70 10.38
CA LYS A 437 -23.23 11.05 10.91
C LYS A 437 -24.19 9.85 10.87
N LYS A 438 -24.22 9.09 9.77
CA LYS A 438 -25.06 7.90 9.63
C LYS A 438 -24.56 6.78 10.55
N ARG A 439 -23.24 6.58 10.63
CA ARG A 439 -22.62 5.60 11.54
C ARG A 439 -23.01 5.86 12.99
N ILE A 440 -22.90 7.10 13.48
CA ILE A 440 -23.26 7.45 14.86
C ILE A 440 -24.76 7.18 15.14
N LYS A 441 -25.64 7.44 14.17
CA LYS A 441 -27.07 7.11 14.29
C LYS A 441 -27.27 5.60 14.41
N ILE A 442 -26.66 4.80 13.55
CA ILE A 442 -26.78 3.33 13.58
C ILE A 442 -26.19 2.77 14.87
N GLN A 443 -25.03 3.26 15.32
CA GLN A 443 -24.43 2.87 16.61
C GLN A 443 -25.35 3.15 17.79
N LYS A 444 -26.07 4.29 17.79
CA LYS A 444 -27.07 4.58 18.83
C LYS A 444 -28.24 3.61 18.75
N LEU A 445 -28.77 3.35 17.55
CA LEU A 445 -29.88 2.41 17.37
C LEU A 445 -29.52 0.99 17.83
N PHE A 446 -28.30 0.53 17.54
CA PHE A 446 -27.78 -0.74 18.02
C PHE A 446 -27.63 -0.74 19.55
N LYS A 447 -27.02 0.31 20.12
CA LYS A 447 -26.85 0.45 21.57
C LYS A 447 -28.18 0.40 22.35
N PHE A 448 -29.25 0.98 21.79
CA PHE A 448 -30.61 0.97 22.37
C PHE A 448 -31.45 -0.24 21.93
N GLU A 449 -30.83 -1.27 21.38
CA GLU A 449 -31.47 -2.55 21.01
C GLU A 449 -32.62 -2.43 20.00
N LYS A 450 -32.68 -1.32 19.24
CA LYS A 450 -33.65 -1.16 18.14
C LYS A 450 -33.25 -1.96 16.90
N ILE A 451 -31.98 -2.36 16.82
CA ILE A 451 -31.41 -3.20 15.77
C ILE A 451 -30.70 -4.35 16.45
N ASN A 452 -30.97 -5.55 15.98
CA ASN A 452 -30.41 -6.77 16.54
C ASN A 452 -29.20 -7.27 15.76
N ILE A 453 -29.13 -7.01 14.45
CA ILE A 453 -28.05 -7.48 13.59
C ILE A 453 -27.36 -6.30 12.91
N LEU A 454 -26.04 -6.24 13.09
CA LEU A 454 -25.18 -5.22 12.53
C LEU A 454 -24.11 -5.83 11.61
N LEU A 455 -24.13 -5.46 10.33
CA LEU A 455 -23.07 -5.82 9.39
C LEU A 455 -21.98 -4.76 9.40
N VAL A 456 -20.72 -5.18 9.53
CA VAL A 456 -19.56 -4.29 9.59
C VAL A 456 -18.47 -4.79 8.65
N THR A 457 -17.91 -3.91 7.82
CA THR A 457 -16.76 -4.28 6.97
C THR A 457 -15.43 -4.15 7.71
N ALA A 458 -14.47 -5.03 7.43
CA ALA A 458 -13.14 -4.98 8.01
C ALA A 458 -12.39 -3.69 7.63
N ARG A 459 -12.56 -3.20 6.40
CA ARG A 459 -11.98 -1.91 5.96
C ARG A 459 -12.45 -0.74 6.82
N LEU A 460 -13.75 -0.68 7.17
CA LEU A 460 -14.24 0.36 8.07
C LEU A 460 -13.49 0.33 9.41
N ILE A 461 -13.30 -0.86 9.98
CA ILE A 461 -12.59 -1.03 11.26
C ILE A 461 -11.12 -0.60 11.12
N TYR A 462 -10.48 -0.91 9.98
CA TYR A 462 -9.11 -0.49 9.68
C TYR A 462 -8.95 1.04 9.69
N TYR A 463 -9.79 1.72 8.91
CA TYR A 463 -9.69 3.16 8.65
C TYR A 463 -10.20 4.01 9.81
N GLU A 464 -11.25 3.57 10.50
CA GLU A 464 -11.94 4.42 11.46
C GLU A 464 -11.73 4.01 12.92
N ARG A 465 -11.17 2.82 13.16
CA ARG A 465 -11.05 2.20 14.50
C ARG A 465 -12.36 2.30 15.29
N CYS A 466 -13.47 2.04 14.59
CA CYS A 466 -14.78 2.15 15.18
C CYS A 466 -15.03 1.00 16.16
N THR A 467 -15.68 1.33 17.27
CA THR A 467 -16.12 0.36 18.26
C THR A 467 -17.63 0.35 18.38
N PHE A 468 -18.18 -0.81 18.73
CA PHE A 468 -19.61 -1.01 18.94
C PHE A 468 -19.82 -1.50 20.37
N LYS A 469 -20.79 -0.92 21.08
CA LYS A 469 -21.12 -1.25 22.47
C LYS A 469 -22.40 -2.07 22.51
N ASN A 470 -22.58 -2.85 23.57
CA ASN A 470 -23.75 -3.71 23.82
C ASN A 470 -23.88 -4.87 22.80
N ALA A 471 -22.77 -5.36 22.27
CA ALA A 471 -22.78 -6.57 21.45
C ALA A 471 -22.70 -7.80 22.36
N ASN A 472 -23.65 -8.73 22.22
CA ASN A 472 -23.60 -10.02 22.90
C ASN A 472 -22.81 -11.03 22.07
N HIS A 473 -22.98 -10.99 20.75
CA HIS A 473 -22.35 -11.92 19.82
C HIS A 473 -21.55 -11.20 18.74
N VAL A 474 -20.34 -11.67 18.45
CA VAL A 474 -19.51 -11.17 17.34
C VAL A 474 -19.10 -12.32 16.45
N ILE A 475 -19.54 -12.32 15.21
CA ILE A 475 -19.15 -13.29 14.19
C ILE A 475 -18.18 -12.65 13.21
N PHE A 476 -17.02 -13.26 13.04
CA PHE A 476 -16.06 -12.95 12.00
C PHE A 476 -16.22 -13.93 10.85
N PHE A 477 -16.65 -13.45 9.69
CA PHE A 477 -16.85 -14.28 8.49
C PHE A 477 -15.52 -14.85 7.94
N SER A 478 -14.42 -14.16 8.20
CA SER A 478 -13.07 -14.67 8.07
C SER A 478 -12.20 -14.12 9.21
N PRO A 479 -11.04 -14.72 9.50
CA PRO A 479 -10.14 -14.15 10.49
C PRO A 479 -9.68 -12.75 10.05
N PRO A 480 -9.67 -11.75 10.95
CA PRO A 480 -9.20 -10.41 10.62
C PRO A 480 -7.75 -10.40 10.15
N LYS A 481 -7.47 -9.59 9.11
CA LYS A 481 -6.10 -9.46 8.58
C LYS A 481 -5.12 -8.89 9.59
N PHE A 482 -5.56 -7.94 10.42
CA PHE A 482 -4.73 -7.30 11.44
C PHE A 482 -5.21 -7.62 12.85
N GLN A 483 -4.24 -7.76 13.75
CA GLN A 483 -4.47 -8.12 15.15
C GLN A 483 -5.38 -7.15 15.90
N PHE A 484 -5.23 -5.85 15.66
CA PHE A 484 -6.01 -4.82 16.36
C PHE A 484 -7.50 -4.85 16.00
N MET A 485 -7.88 -5.32 14.81
CA MET A 485 -9.29 -5.34 14.37
C MET A 485 -10.12 -6.28 15.23
N TYR A 486 -9.53 -7.43 15.56
CA TYR A 486 -10.12 -8.41 16.45
C TYR A 486 -10.34 -7.81 17.84
N PHE A 487 -9.33 -7.12 18.37
CA PHE A 487 -9.40 -6.47 19.68
C PHE A 487 -10.47 -5.37 19.76
N GLU A 488 -10.56 -4.50 18.76
CA GLU A 488 -11.54 -3.39 18.77
C GLU A 488 -13.00 -3.86 18.77
N LEU A 489 -13.29 -5.00 18.14
CA LEU A 489 -14.64 -5.57 18.12
C LEU A 489 -14.99 -6.31 19.41
N ILE A 490 -14.02 -6.97 20.04
CA ILE A 490 -14.27 -7.80 21.23
C ILE A 490 -14.25 -7.00 22.53
N LYS A 491 -13.45 -5.93 22.58
CA LYS A 491 -13.22 -5.14 23.80
C LYS A 491 -14.50 -4.66 24.51
N ASN A 492 -15.58 -4.46 23.77
CA ASN A 492 -16.86 -3.94 24.30
C ASN A 492 -18.00 -4.97 24.27
N ILE A 493 -17.69 -6.25 24.11
CA ILE A 493 -18.67 -7.32 24.32
C ILE A 493 -19.11 -7.27 25.79
N THR A 494 -20.40 -7.35 26.02
CA THR A 494 -21.02 -7.24 27.35
C THR A 494 -20.58 -8.38 28.25
N ILE A 495 -19.70 -8.08 29.20
CA ILE A 495 -19.24 -9.01 30.26
C ILE A 495 -20.41 -9.50 31.13
N ASN A 496 -21.51 -8.74 31.18
CA ASN A 496 -22.64 -9.00 32.07
C ASN A 496 -23.68 -9.99 31.51
N SER A 497 -23.56 -10.45 30.25
CA SER A 497 -24.45 -11.49 29.72
C SER A 497 -23.76 -12.86 29.77
N PRO A 498 -24.32 -13.88 30.43
CA PRO A 498 -23.70 -15.21 30.58
C PRO A 498 -23.53 -15.98 29.26
N ASN A 499 -24.09 -15.49 28.15
CA ASN A 499 -24.04 -16.13 26.83
C ASN A 499 -23.23 -15.32 25.80
N ALA A 500 -22.35 -14.40 26.21
CA ALA A 500 -21.58 -13.64 25.23
C ALA A 500 -20.64 -14.56 24.45
N SER A 501 -20.61 -14.41 23.13
CA SER A 501 -19.72 -15.22 22.29
C SER A 501 -19.06 -14.45 21.16
N SER A 502 -17.80 -14.75 20.88
CA SER A 502 -17.19 -14.40 19.60
C SER A 502 -16.96 -15.65 18.78
N MET A 503 -17.19 -15.62 17.48
CA MET A 503 -17.05 -16.77 16.60
C MET A 503 -16.31 -16.35 15.34
N CYS A 504 -15.39 -17.16 14.86
CA CYS A 504 -14.60 -16.85 13.68
C CYS A 504 -14.59 -18.05 12.74
N TYR A 505 -15.08 -17.84 11.53
CA TYR A 505 -14.99 -18.80 10.44
C TYR A 505 -13.61 -18.74 9.84
N TYR A 506 -13.05 -19.90 9.51
CA TYR A 506 -11.77 -20.02 8.83
C TYR A 506 -11.76 -21.24 7.91
N THR A 507 -10.77 -21.25 7.04
CA THR A 507 -10.50 -22.33 6.09
C THR A 507 -8.99 -22.61 6.12
N LYS A 508 -8.55 -23.68 5.46
CA LYS A 508 -7.13 -24.01 5.32
C LYS A 508 -6.26 -22.90 4.71
N TYR A 509 -6.87 -21.92 4.05
CA TYR A 509 -6.16 -20.79 3.44
C TYR A 509 -5.89 -19.62 4.40
N HIS A 510 -6.44 -19.66 5.61
CA HIS A 510 -6.33 -18.57 6.59
C HIS A 510 -5.23 -18.79 7.64
N THR A 511 -4.22 -19.59 7.31
CA THR A 511 -3.17 -20.02 8.25
C THR A 511 -2.40 -18.84 8.85
N TYR A 512 -1.99 -17.88 8.02
CA TYR A 512 -1.25 -16.70 8.49
C TYR A 512 -2.11 -15.75 9.33
N GLU A 513 -3.39 -15.58 8.99
CA GLU A 513 -4.32 -14.78 9.79
C GLU A 513 -4.56 -15.40 11.17
N LEU A 514 -4.74 -16.73 11.20
CA LEU A 514 -4.89 -17.47 12.45
C LEU A 514 -3.62 -17.39 13.27
N GLU A 515 -2.43 -17.55 12.68
CA GLU A 515 -1.14 -17.42 13.38
C GLU A 515 -1.03 -16.09 14.13
N ARG A 516 -1.48 -14.98 13.52
CA ARG A 516 -1.44 -13.65 14.16
C ARG A 516 -2.37 -13.51 15.36
N ILE A 517 -3.47 -14.23 15.37
CA ILE A 517 -4.48 -14.20 16.44
C ILE A 517 -4.04 -15.21 17.51
N GLU A 518 -3.87 -16.46 17.07
CA GLU A 518 -3.12 -17.63 17.54
C GLU A 518 -2.38 -17.65 18.87
N TYR A 519 -1.31 -16.87 18.92
CA TYR A 519 -0.03 -17.54 19.01
C TYR A 519 0.22 -18.15 20.43
N GLN A 520 0.15 -19.49 20.50
CA GLN A 520 0.68 -20.31 21.59
C GLN A 520 1.65 -21.31 20.94
N ASN A 521 2.93 -21.19 21.29
CA ASN A 521 4.05 -21.91 20.67
C ASN A 521 3.92 -23.46 20.65
N ASN A 522 3.05 -24.07 21.47
CA ASN A 522 2.88 -25.53 21.54
C ASN A 522 1.54 -26.06 20.98
N PHE A 523 0.55 -25.20 20.72
CA PHE A 523 -0.77 -25.63 20.20
C PHE A 523 -0.82 -25.71 18.66
N PHE A 524 0.07 -24.98 17.98
CA PHE A 524 0.06 -24.81 16.52
C PHE A 524 0.44 -26.09 15.75
N VAL A 525 1.34 -26.91 16.31
CA VAL A 525 1.78 -28.17 15.68
C VAL A 525 0.66 -29.22 15.71
N TYR A 526 -0.07 -29.34 16.83
CA TYR A 526 -1.17 -30.30 17.00
C TYR A 526 -2.42 -29.93 16.17
N PHE A 527 -2.64 -28.63 15.92
CA PHE A 527 -3.77 -28.12 15.15
C PHE A 527 -3.62 -28.40 13.64
N PHE A 528 -2.39 -28.32 13.11
CA PHE A 528 -2.09 -28.57 11.70
C PHE A 528 -2.25 -30.05 11.30
N GLU A 529 -1.86 -30.99 12.17
CA GLU A 529 -2.01 -32.43 11.91
C GLU A 529 -3.48 -32.85 11.75
N LYS A 530 -4.41 -32.24 12.50
CA LYS A 530 -5.86 -32.49 12.37
C LYS A 530 -6.50 -31.85 11.13
N LEU A 531 -5.99 -30.69 10.71
CA LEU A 531 -6.46 -29.98 9.51
C LEU A 531 -6.06 -30.70 8.21
N LEU A 532 -4.84 -31.24 8.15
CA LEU A 532 -4.36 -32.01 6.99
C LEU A 532 -5.05 -33.37 6.84
N GLY A 533 -5.61 -33.92 7.93
CA GLY A 533 -6.32 -35.21 7.94
C GLY A 533 -7.84 -35.15 7.73
N SER A 534 -8.46 -33.98 7.56
CA SER A 534 -9.93 -33.85 7.49
C SER A 534 -10.41 -33.27 6.15
N SER A 535 -11.40 -33.93 5.55
CA SER A 535 -11.90 -33.68 4.18
C SER A 535 -12.86 -32.48 4.03
N SER A 536 -13.11 -31.70 5.08
CA SER A 536 -14.08 -30.60 5.06
C SER A 536 -13.41 -29.23 5.05
N ASP A 537 -13.74 -28.39 4.05
CA ASP A 537 -13.05 -27.12 3.77
C ASP A 537 -13.38 -25.93 4.71
N PHE A 538 -14.35 -26.06 5.62
CA PHE A 538 -14.81 -24.98 6.52
C PHE A 538 -14.70 -25.37 8.00
N TYR A 539 -14.09 -24.49 8.79
CA TYR A 539 -13.91 -24.67 10.22
C TYR A 539 -14.32 -23.40 10.97
N ILE A 540 -14.70 -23.57 12.23
CA ILE A 540 -15.25 -22.52 13.07
C ILE A 540 -14.50 -22.51 14.40
N LYS A 541 -14.15 -21.32 14.86
CA LYS A 541 -13.66 -21.06 16.20
C LYS A 541 -14.73 -20.34 16.99
N THR A 542 -15.05 -20.80 18.20
CA THR A 542 -16.00 -20.14 19.10
C THR A 542 -15.28 -19.71 20.39
N TYR A 543 -15.69 -18.59 20.93
CA TYR A 543 -15.24 -18.04 22.19
C TYR A 543 -16.52 -17.86 22.97
N VAL A 544 -16.66 -18.60 24.07
CA VAL A 544 -17.84 -18.53 24.94
C VAL A 544 -17.32 -18.01 26.27
N THR A 545 -17.89 -16.92 26.77
CA THR A 545 -17.60 -16.43 28.12
C THR A 545 -17.90 -17.47 29.17
#